data_AF-W1PZR6-F1
#
_entry.id   AF-W1PZR6-F1
#
_cell.length_a   1.000
_cell.length_b   1.000
_cell.length_c   1.000
_cell.angle_alpha   90.00
_cell.angle_beta   90.00
_cell.angle_gamma   90.00
#
_symmetry.space_group_name_H-M   'P 1'
#
loop_
_entity.id
_entity.type
_entity.pdbx_description
1 polymer ?
#
loop_
_entity_poly.entity_id
_entity_poly.type
_entity_poly.pdbx_seq_one_letter_code
_entity_poly.pdbx_strand_id
1 'polypeptide(L)'
;MASWNSLPLEVSYQVVGWIAFVSWSISFYPQVFLNYRRKSVVGLNFDFLLLNFTKHSSYFIYNASLFFSPFIQRQYFEKYGSDEMIPVAANDVAFSIHAVVLTAFTIFQVFIYERGSQKVSKTAGVITVAVWTVATVCLFIAWPKQSWLWYISIF
;
A
#
# COMPACT_ATOMS: atom_id res chain seq x y z
N MET A 1 -1.56 -35.51 9.86
CA MET A 1 -1.01 -34.16 9.67
C MET A 1 -2.17 -33.29 9.23
N ALA A 2 -2.52 -32.25 10.00
CA ALA A 2 -3.52 -31.29 9.55
C ALA A 2 -3.01 -30.68 8.25
N SER A 3 -3.85 -30.63 7.21
CA SER A 3 -3.51 -29.85 6.02
C SER A 3 -3.28 -28.41 6.47
N TRP A 4 -2.20 -27.78 6.00
CA TRP A 4 -1.96 -26.36 6.24
C TRP A 4 -3.12 -25.48 5.72
N ASN A 5 -3.98 -26.04 4.87
CA ASN A 5 -5.22 -25.45 4.36
C ASN A 5 -6.47 -25.96 5.11
N SER A 6 -6.40 -26.14 6.43
CA SER A 6 -7.58 -26.54 7.21
C SER A 6 -8.56 -25.36 7.34
N LEU A 7 -9.87 -25.63 7.21
CA LEU A 7 -10.94 -24.63 7.35
C LEU A 7 -10.81 -23.76 8.62
N PRO A 8 -10.48 -24.31 9.81
CA PRO A 8 -10.29 -23.49 11.00
C PRO A 8 -9.16 -22.47 10.89
N LEU A 9 -8.07 -22.82 10.20
CA LEU A 9 -6.93 -21.93 10.03
C LEU A 9 -7.25 -20.81 9.03
N GLU A 10 -7.95 -21.14 7.94
CA GLU A 10 -8.41 -20.17 6.95
C GLU A 10 -9.36 -19.14 7.58
N VAL A 11 -10.34 -19.60 8.36
CA VAL A 11 -11.27 -18.71 9.09
C VAL A 11 -10.50 -17.83 10.08
N SER A 12 -9.54 -18.41 10.83
CA SER A 12 -8.72 -17.66 11.78
C SER A 12 -7.88 -16.59 11.10
N TYR A 13 -7.28 -16.91 9.95
CA TYR A 13 -6.52 -15.98 9.12
C TYR A 13 -7.38 -14.79 8.67
N GLN A 14 -8.59 -15.06 8.17
CA GLN A 14 -9.52 -14.00 7.75
C GLN A 14 -9.94 -13.11 8.93
N VAL A 15 -10.30 -13.69 10.07
CA VAL A 15 -10.73 -12.93 11.26
C VAL A 15 -9.61 -12.02 11.77
N VAL A 16 -8.39 -12.55 11.90
CA VAL A 16 -7.23 -11.76 12.35
C VAL A 16 -6.90 -10.67 11.33
N GLY A 17 -6.99 -10.96 10.03
CA GLY A 17 -6.78 -9.99 8.96
C GLY A 17 -7.74 -8.79 9.03
N TRP A 18 -9.03 -9.04 9.27
CA TRP A 18 -10.02 -7.96 9.43
C TRP A 18 -9.85 -7.18 10.74
N ILE A 19 -9.49 -7.84 11.85
CA ILE A 19 -9.16 -7.15 13.10
C ILE A 19 -7.94 -6.24 12.92
N ALA A 20 -6.93 -6.71 12.20
CA ALA A 20 -5.75 -5.91 11.87
C ALA A 20 -6.13 -4.72 11.01
N PHE A 21 -6.92 -4.92 9.95
CA PHE A 21 -7.44 -3.83 9.11
C PHE A 21 -8.10 -2.74 9.95
N VAL A 22 -9.04 -3.09 10.84
CA VAL A 22 -9.75 -2.12 11.69
C VAL A 22 -8.78 -1.39 12.62
N SER A 23 -7.93 -2.15 13.33
CA SER A 23 -6.98 -1.59 14.29
C SER A 23 -6.03 -0.59 13.65
N TRP A 24 -5.46 -0.95 12.49
CA TRP A 24 -4.57 -0.06 11.76
C TRP A 24 -5.33 1.14 11.15
N SER A 25 -6.54 0.94 10.63
CA SER A 25 -7.34 2.02 10.03
C SER A 25 -7.67 3.13 11.03
N ILE A 26 -8.01 2.77 12.27
CA ILE A 26 -8.30 3.75 13.33
C ILE A 26 -7.12 4.71 13.57
N SER A 27 -5.88 4.25 13.40
CA SER A 27 -4.69 5.08 13.63
C SER A 27 -4.54 6.27 12.67
N PHE A 28 -5.19 6.26 11.50
CA PHE A 28 -5.09 7.35 10.51
C PHE A 28 -5.98 8.56 10.86
N TYR A 29 -7.12 8.33 11.51
CA TYR A 29 -8.14 9.35 11.74
C TYR A 29 -7.75 10.46 12.72
N PRO A 30 -7.02 10.21 13.83
CA PRO A 30 -6.62 11.26 14.76
C PRO A 30 -5.90 12.43 14.08
N GLN A 31 -4.97 12.14 13.15
CA GLN A 31 -4.24 13.19 12.43
C GLN A 31 -5.17 14.00 11.52
N VAL A 32 -6.06 13.33 10.79
CA VAL A 32 -7.04 13.97 9.91
C VAL A 32 -7.96 14.90 10.70
N PHE A 33 -8.46 14.44 11.84
CA PHE A 33 -9.32 15.22 12.72
C PHE A 33 -8.57 16.42 13.33
N LEU A 34 -7.33 16.21 13.78
CA LEU A 34 -6.51 17.28 14.34
C LEU A 34 -6.26 18.40 13.33
N ASN A 35 -5.90 18.05 12.10
CA ASN A 35 -5.71 19.00 11.01
C ASN A 35 -7.00 19.78 10.72
N TYR A 36 -8.15 19.09 10.69
CA TYR A 36 -9.45 19.73 10.47
C TYR A 36 -9.85 20.69 11.59
N ARG A 37 -9.60 20.32 12.85
CA ARG A 37 -9.91 21.14 14.03
C ARG A 37 -9.02 22.36 14.15
N ARG A 38 -7.72 22.22 13.89
CA ARG A 38 -6.74 23.31 13.99
C ARG A 38 -6.73 24.21 12.77
N LYS A 39 -7.25 23.74 11.62
CA LYS A 39 -7.09 24.39 10.30
C LYS A 39 -5.63 24.69 9.96
N SER A 40 -4.74 23.89 10.54
CA SER A 40 -3.29 24.00 10.47
C SER A 40 -2.70 22.61 10.48
N VAL A 41 -1.71 22.39 9.63
CA VAL A 41 -0.90 21.16 9.57
C VAL A 41 0.48 21.39 10.22
N VAL A 42 0.65 22.48 10.97
CA VAL A 42 1.91 22.76 11.66
C VAL A 42 2.19 21.67 12.69
N GLY A 43 3.36 21.03 12.57
CA GLY A 43 3.78 19.88 13.38
C GLY A 43 3.60 18.52 12.70
N LEU A 44 2.89 18.45 11.56
CA LEU A 44 2.87 17.25 10.71
C LEU A 44 4.20 17.15 9.95
N ASN A 45 4.84 15.98 9.98
CA ASN A 45 6.05 15.74 9.20
C ASN A 45 5.70 15.43 7.73
N PHE A 46 6.08 16.32 6.81
CA PHE A 46 5.78 16.17 5.37
C PHE A 46 6.60 15.08 4.69
N ASP A 47 7.81 14.79 5.17
CA ASP A 47 8.62 13.68 4.65
C ASP A 47 7.97 12.36 4.98
N PHE A 48 7.51 12.21 6.24
CA PHE A 48 6.73 11.05 6.65
C PHE A 48 5.50 10.89 5.74
N LEU A 49 4.72 11.96 5.55
CA LEU A 49 3.52 11.91 4.72
C LEU A 49 3.82 11.47 3.28
N LEU A 50 4.85 12.03 2.65
CA LEU A 50 5.24 11.70 1.27
C LEU A 50 5.71 10.25 1.13
N LEU A 51 6.58 9.80 2.03
CA LEU A 51 7.11 8.44 2.01
C LEU A 51 6.00 7.42 2.35
N ASN A 52 5.10 7.77 3.26
CA ASN A 52 3.97 6.93 3.65
C ASN A 52 2.97 6.77 2.49
N PHE A 53 2.68 7.85 1.76
CA PHE A 53 1.86 7.79 0.53
C PHE A 53 2.51 6.93 -0.54
N THR A 54 3.82 7.07 -0.75
CA THR A 54 4.58 6.23 -1.69
C THR A 54 4.47 4.75 -1.31
N LYS A 55 4.78 4.41 -0.06
CA LYS A 55 4.70 3.05 0.47
C LYS A 55 3.30 2.44 0.31
N HIS A 56 2.25 3.17 0.69
CA HIS A 56 0.88 2.65 0.59
C HIS A 56 0.42 2.50 -0.86
N SER A 57 0.87 3.37 -1.76
CA SER A 57 0.58 3.24 -3.19
C SER A 57 1.24 1.99 -3.78
N SER A 58 2.51 1.74 -3.47
CA SER A 58 3.23 0.52 -3.88
C SER A 58 2.56 -0.74 -3.32
N TYR A 59 2.21 -0.72 -2.03
CA TYR A 59 1.49 -1.83 -1.39
C TYR A 59 0.12 -2.07 -2.02
N PHE A 60 -0.62 -1.00 -2.37
CA PHE A 60 -1.90 -1.11 -3.09
C PHE A 60 -1.72 -1.71 -4.48
N ILE A 61 -0.73 -1.26 -5.26
CA ILE A 61 -0.43 -1.81 -6.59
C ILE A 61 -0.17 -3.31 -6.48
N TYR A 62 0.66 -3.76 -5.55
CA TYR A 62 0.94 -5.19 -5.34
C TYR A 62 -0.33 -5.97 -5.01
N ASN A 63 -1.04 -5.56 -3.96
CA ASN A 63 -2.22 -6.30 -3.47
C ASN A 63 -3.34 -6.31 -4.51
N ALA A 64 -3.67 -5.17 -5.11
CA ALA A 64 -4.73 -5.10 -6.12
C ALA A 64 -4.37 -5.92 -7.38
N SER A 65 -3.12 -5.84 -7.84
CA SER A 65 -2.70 -6.57 -9.04
C SER A 65 -2.74 -8.08 -8.81
N LEU A 66 -2.18 -8.57 -7.70
CA LEU A 66 -2.16 -10.00 -7.41
C LEU A 66 -3.55 -10.55 -7.03
N PHE A 67 -4.39 -9.75 -6.38
CA PHE A 67 -5.74 -10.17 -5.98
C PHE A 67 -6.73 -10.18 -7.15
N PHE A 68 -6.70 -9.19 -8.04
CA PHE A 68 -7.72 -9.07 -9.10
C PHE A 68 -7.30 -9.65 -10.45
N SER A 69 -6.01 -9.77 -10.77
CA SER A 69 -5.57 -10.20 -12.12
C SER A 69 -5.37 -11.71 -12.19
N PRO A 70 -6.24 -12.47 -12.90
CA PRO A 70 -6.05 -13.91 -13.06
C PRO A 70 -4.76 -14.25 -13.81
N PHE A 71 -4.29 -13.32 -14.66
CA PHE A 71 -3.03 -13.49 -15.38
C PHE A 71 -1.83 -13.51 -14.42
N ILE A 72 -1.79 -12.60 -13.44
CA ILE A 72 -0.70 -12.54 -12.46
C ILE A 72 -0.78 -13.73 -11.51
N GLN A 73 -1.99 -14.13 -11.11
CA GLN A 73 -2.19 -15.33 -10.30
C GLN A 73 -1.70 -16.59 -11.02
N ARG A 74 -1.98 -16.71 -12.32
CA ARG A 74 -1.43 -17.79 -13.14
C ARG A 74 0.11 -17.79 -13.13
N GLN A 75 0.74 -16.63 -13.33
CA GLN A 75 2.20 -16.52 -13.23
C GLN A 75 2.72 -16.90 -11.84
N TYR A 76 1.95 -16.64 -10.79
CA TYR A 76 2.29 -17.02 -9.42
C TYR A 76 2.28 -18.54 -9.26
N PHE A 77 1.20 -19.20 -9.67
CA PHE A 77 1.10 -20.66 -9.61
C PHE A 77 2.12 -21.37 -10.53
N GLU A 78 2.43 -20.79 -11.70
CA GLU A 78 3.49 -21.31 -12.58
C GLU A 78 4.88 -21.23 -11.91
N LYS A 79 5.12 -20.25 -11.05
CA LYS A 79 6.40 -20.03 -10.37
C LYS A 79 6.53 -20.80 -9.04
N TYR A 80 5.47 -20.83 -8.24
CA TYR A 80 5.51 -21.36 -6.87
C TYR A 80 4.80 -22.71 -6.70
N GLY A 81 3.94 -23.09 -7.65
CA GLY A 81 3.15 -24.33 -7.61
C GLY A 81 1.65 -24.06 -7.46
N SER A 82 0.84 -24.95 -8.04
CA SER A 82 -0.63 -24.81 -8.05
C SER A 82 -1.31 -25.08 -6.70
N ASP A 83 -0.61 -25.76 -5.78
CA ASP A 83 -1.12 -26.09 -4.45
C ASP A 83 -0.90 -24.95 -3.42
N GLU A 84 -0.16 -23.92 -3.81
CA GLU A 84 0.14 -22.76 -2.96
C GLU A 84 -1.04 -21.79 -2.87
N MET A 85 -1.15 -21.08 -1.75
CA MET A 85 -2.17 -20.04 -1.57
C MET A 85 -1.67 -18.70 -2.06
N ILE A 86 -2.53 -17.93 -2.74
CA ILE A 86 -2.21 -16.53 -3.07
C ILE A 86 -2.05 -15.75 -1.75
N PRO A 87 -0.91 -15.09 -1.51
CA PRO A 87 -0.58 -14.48 -0.22
C PRO A 87 -1.26 -13.12 0.00
N VAL A 88 -2.37 -12.86 -0.68
CA VAL A 88 -3.10 -11.59 -0.60
C VAL A 88 -4.57 -11.89 -0.35
N ALA A 89 -5.10 -11.33 0.72
CA ALA A 89 -6.51 -11.44 1.09
C ALA A 89 -7.27 -10.13 0.84
N ALA A 90 -8.60 -10.22 0.90
CA ALA A 90 -9.47 -9.07 0.66
C ALA A 90 -9.22 -7.93 1.67
N ASN A 91 -8.87 -8.25 2.92
CA ASN A 91 -8.52 -7.26 3.94
C ASN A 91 -7.24 -6.48 3.59
N ASP A 92 -6.27 -7.07 2.90
CA ASP A 92 -5.03 -6.38 2.50
C ASP A 92 -5.31 -5.35 1.40
N VAL A 93 -6.17 -5.71 0.44
CA VAL A 93 -6.66 -4.79 -0.59
C VAL A 93 -7.48 -3.67 0.04
N ALA A 94 -8.42 -3.99 0.94
CA ALA A 94 -9.23 -2.99 1.63
C ALA A 94 -8.35 -2.02 2.45
N PHE A 95 -7.36 -2.55 3.19
CA PHE A 95 -6.42 -1.75 3.97
C PHE A 95 -5.59 -0.81 3.09
N SER A 96 -5.02 -1.34 2.01
CA SER A 96 -4.15 -0.56 1.14
C SER A 96 -4.90 0.57 0.42
N ILE A 97 -6.12 0.31 -0.07
CA ILE A 97 -7.02 1.36 -0.60
C ILE A 97 -7.30 2.42 0.46
N HIS A 98 -7.73 1.99 1.65
CA HIS A 98 -8.05 2.91 2.75
C HIS A 98 -6.86 3.80 3.12
N ALA A 99 -5.67 3.21 3.25
CA ALA A 99 -4.45 3.94 3.60
C ALA A 99 -4.04 4.95 2.52
N VAL A 100 -4.12 4.60 1.23
CA VAL A 100 -3.86 5.53 0.11
C VAL A 100 -4.84 6.70 0.13
N VAL A 101 -6.14 6.42 0.33
CA VAL A 101 -7.17 7.47 0.37
C VAL A 101 -6.97 8.42 1.55
N LEU A 102 -6.71 7.91 2.75
CA LEU A 102 -6.54 8.73 3.96
C LEU A 102 -5.24 9.53 3.94
N THR A 103 -4.16 8.97 3.38
CA THR A 103 -2.91 9.70 3.18
C THR A 103 -3.05 10.76 2.08
N ALA A 104 -3.73 10.46 0.97
CA ALA A 104 -4.08 11.46 -0.06
C ALA A 104 -4.94 12.59 0.51
N PHE A 105 -5.92 12.26 1.36
CA PHE A 105 -6.73 13.26 2.06
C PHE A 105 -5.89 14.15 2.97
N THR A 106 -4.93 13.56 3.69
CA THR A 106 -4.00 14.32 4.53
C THR A 106 -3.08 15.21 3.68
N ILE A 107 -2.63 14.75 2.50
CA ILE A 107 -1.89 15.56 1.53
C ILE A 107 -2.75 16.73 1.05
N PHE A 108 -4.02 16.48 0.75
CA PHE A 108 -4.97 17.53 0.40
C PHE A 108 -5.09 18.57 1.53
N GLN A 109 -5.17 18.14 2.80
CA GLN A 109 -5.16 19.05 3.95
C GLN A 109 -3.90 19.93 3.99
N VAL A 110 -2.73 19.40 3.62
CA VAL A 110 -1.47 20.18 3.55
C VAL A 110 -1.51 21.29 2.49
N PHE A 111 -2.28 21.11 1.41
CA PHE A 111 -2.44 22.14 0.38
C PHE A 111 -3.40 23.26 0.78
N ILE A 112 -4.41 22.97 1.62
CA ILE A 112 -5.46 23.94 1.97
C ILE A 112 -5.24 24.66 3.32
N TYR A 113 -4.54 24.03 4.26
CA TYR A 113 -4.37 24.53 5.62
C TYR A 113 -3.02 25.21 5.83
N GLU A 114 -2.93 25.99 6.92
CA GLU A 114 -1.69 26.66 7.29
C GLU A 114 -0.59 25.63 7.58
N ARG A 115 0.52 25.75 6.85
CA ARG A 115 1.70 24.86 6.96
C ARG A 115 2.94 25.54 7.51
N GLY A 116 2.86 26.82 7.82
CA GLY A 116 4.02 27.65 8.20
C GLY A 116 5.13 27.59 7.15
N SER A 117 6.37 27.40 7.60
CA SER A 117 7.57 27.29 6.77
C SER A 117 7.98 25.85 6.43
N GLN A 118 7.19 24.85 6.84
CA GLN A 118 7.51 23.44 6.63
C GLN A 118 7.50 23.08 5.14
N LYS A 119 8.50 22.29 4.73
CA LYS A 119 8.66 21.80 3.36
C LYS A 119 9.12 20.35 3.41
N VAL A 120 8.88 19.62 2.32
CA VAL A 120 9.49 18.31 2.10
C VAL A 120 11.01 18.49 1.98
N SER A 121 11.79 17.66 2.65
CA SER A 121 13.24 17.65 2.53
C SER A 121 13.65 17.18 1.13
N LYS A 122 14.80 17.70 0.66
CA LYS A 122 15.37 17.26 -0.62
C LYS A 122 15.65 15.76 -0.62
N THR A 123 16.07 15.21 0.52
CA THR A 123 16.35 13.78 0.68
C THR A 123 15.10 12.94 0.47
N ALA A 124 13.99 13.25 1.14
CA ALA A 124 12.73 12.53 0.94
C ALA A 124 12.23 12.65 -0.50
N GLY A 125 12.33 13.85 -1.09
CA GLY A 125 12.01 14.06 -2.50
C GLY A 125 12.84 13.19 -3.46
N VAL A 126 14.16 13.14 -3.27
CA VAL A 126 15.07 12.31 -4.09
C VAL A 126 14.75 10.83 -3.94
N ILE A 127 14.51 10.35 -2.71
CA ILE A 127 14.13 8.94 -2.47
C ILE A 127 12.84 8.61 -3.21
N THR A 128 11.80 9.44 -3.06
CA THR A 128 10.52 9.22 -3.75
C THR A 128 10.69 9.21 -5.27
N VAL A 129 11.40 10.18 -5.84
CA VAL A 129 11.65 10.22 -7.29
C VAL A 129 12.43 8.99 -7.76
N ALA A 130 13.46 8.57 -7.02
CA ALA A 130 14.25 7.39 -7.36
C ALA A 130 13.38 6.11 -7.36
N VAL A 131 12.55 5.91 -6.33
CA VAL A 131 11.64 4.75 -6.24
C VAL A 131 10.67 4.72 -7.42
N TRP A 132 10.01 5.83 -7.73
CA TRP A 132 9.06 5.88 -8.85
C TRP A 132 9.74 5.80 -10.22
N THR A 133 10.99 6.25 -10.33
CA THR A 133 11.79 6.08 -11.56
C THR A 133 12.14 4.61 -11.77
N VAL A 134 12.61 3.92 -10.74
CA VAL A 134 12.89 2.47 -10.78
C VAL A 134 11.63 1.70 -11.15
N ALA A 135 10.50 2.00 -10.49
CA ALA A 135 9.20 1.43 -10.81
C ALA A 135 8.85 1.61 -12.30
N THR A 136 9.00 2.83 -12.83
CA THR A 136 8.70 3.14 -14.24
C THR A 136 9.62 2.37 -15.20
N VAL A 137 10.92 2.29 -14.90
CA VAL A 137 11.88 1.53 -15.72
C VAL A 137 11.53 0.03 -15.71
N CYS A 138 11.24 -0.54 -14.54
CA CYS A 138 10.85 -1.93 -14.39
C CYS A 138 9.54 -2.24 -15.14
N LEU A 139 8.59 -1.29 -15.18
CA LEU A 139 7.35 -1.42 -15.96
C LEU A 139 7.67 -1.59 -17.45
N PHE A 140 8.54 -0.74 -18.01
CA PHE A 140 8.94 -0.83 -19.41
C PHE A 140 9.70 -2.12 -19.74
N ILE A 141 10.48 -2.66 -18.79
CA ILE A 141 11.17 -3.95 -18.94
C ILE A 141 10.17 -5.12 -18.93
N ALA A 142 9.17 -5.05 -18.04
CA ALA A 142 8.19 -6.11 -17.86
C ALA A 142 7.15 -6.17 -18.99
N TRP A 143 6.81 -5.01 -19.57
CA TRP A 143 5.79 -4.86 -20.60
C TRP A 143 5.95 -5.81 -21.80
N PRO A 144 7.10 -5.86 -22.51
CA PRO A 144 7.25 -6.74 -23.68
C PRO A 144 7.24 -8.22 -23.33
N LYS A 145 7.71 -8.59 -22.12
CA LYS A 145 7.77 -9.98 -21.66
C LYS A 145 6.51 -10.43 -20.94
N GLN A 146 5.55 -9.52 -20.72
CA GLN A 146 4.37 -9.72 -19.89
C GLN A 146 4.71 -10.28 -18.50
N SER A 147 5.87 -9.95 -17.95
CA SER A 147 6.36 -10.49 -16.67
C SER A 147 5.82 -9.69 -15.48
N TRP A 148 4.50 -9.65 -15.34
CA TRP A 148 3.79 -8.80 -14.38
C TRP A 148 4.01 -9.20 -12.93
N LEU A 149 4.05 -10.51 -12.63
CA LEU A 149 4.38 -10.97 -11.29
C LEU A 149 5.77 -10.49 -10.84
N TRP A 150 6.77 -10.57 -11.71
CA TRP A 150 8.11 -10.06 -11.42
C TRP A 150 8.08 -8.56 -11.16
N TYR A 151 7.36 -7.80 -11.98
CA TYR A 151 7.24 -6.35 -11.82
C TYR A 151 6.63 -5.96 -10.47
N ILE A 152 5.50 -6.56 -10.10
CA ILE A 152 4.84 -6.20 -8.84
C ILE A 152 5.66 -6.63 -7.62
N SER A 153 6.48 -7.69 -7.72
CA SER A 153 7.38 -8.13 -6.63
C SER A 153 8.61 -7.23 -6.41
N ILE A 154 8.85 -6.23 -7.25
CA ILE A 154 9.93 -5.23 -7.05
C ILE A 154 9.49 -4.13 -6.08
N PHE A 155 8.17 -3.92 -5.94
CA PHE A 155 7.56 -2.98 -5.00
C PHE A 155 7.49 -3.53 -3.59
#